data_AF-A0A2E8ADI1-F1
#
_entry.id   AF-A0A2E8ADI1-F1
#
_cell.length_a   1.000
_cell.length_b   1.000
_cell.length_c   1.000
_cell.angle_alpha   90.00
_cell.angle_beta   90.00
_cell.angle_gamma   90.00
#
_symmetry.space_group_name_H-M   'P 1'
#
loop_
_entity.id
_entity.type
_entity.pdbx_description
1 polymer ?
#
loop_
_entity_poly.entity_id
_entity_poly.type
_entity_poly.pdbx_seq_one_letter_code
_entity_poly.pdbx_strand_id
1 'polypeptide(L)'
;MPAFKKTPAFDTYWRFAYSRQEAFLSKYTTPAATSYSQDQIISAHRFTNCYRVLDRVSQFLIKDVIYKENNTEEDILFRILLFKLFNKIETWKLLSSALGEDIRWSSYSRPVYDSILSNAIKSNTRIYSAAYIMPSGKSIFGYERKHQNHLSLIESMMSSGIVGKISNSNNLEEVYNVFLDYPTIGPFLAYQLAIDVAYSELTTATERDFVMPGPGAKDGIAKCFSGRAGKNDQYIIEYMYDQQEMEFERLSLDFKWIKGRKLQLIDCQNLFCEVDKYCRVYHPDISGISGRTRIKQKYRPNPCAIELFFPPKWGVEPIFSHSA
;
A
#
# COMPACT_ATOMS: atom_id res chain seq x y z
N MET A 1 -26.13 -10.52 13.59
CA MET A 1 -24.75 -10.51 13.02
C MET A 1 -24.30 -11.94 12.76
N PRO A 2 -23.47 -12.22 11.74
CA PRO A 2 -22.96 -13.57 11.47
C PRO A 2 -22.21 -14.13 12.68
N ALA A 3 -22.42 -15.40 13.02
CA ALA A 3 -21.70 -16.06 14.12
C ALA A 3 -20.32 -16.54 13.65
N PHE A 4 -19.33 -15.64 13.68
CA PHE A 4 -17.94 -15.99 13.39
C PHE A 4 -17.30 -16.79 14.53
N LYS A 5 -16.54 -17.83 14.19
CA LYS A 5 -15.66 -18.52 15.14
C LYS A 5 -14.29 -17.85 15.11
N LYS A 6 -14.05 -16.97 16.08
CA LYS A 6 -12.80 -16.23 16.27
C LYS A 6 -11.75 -17.13 16.95
N THR A 7 -10.48 -16.99 16.58
CA THR A 7 -9.33 -17.61 17.27
C THR A 7 -8.63 -16.58 18.16
N PRO A 8 -7.62 -16.96 18.97
CA PRO A 8 -6.79 -15.98 19.69
C PRO A 8 -6.11 -14.94 18.79
N ALA A 9 -5.86 -15.26 17.51
CA ALA A 9 -5.26 -14.31 16.57
C ALA A 9 -6.19 -13.13 16.24
N PHE A 10 -7.52 -13.27 16.45
CA PHE A 10 -8.47 -12.17 16.29
C PHE A 10 -8.18 -11.02 17.27
N ASP A 11 -7.97 -11.32 18.56
CA ASP A 11 -7.60 -10.28 19.53
C ASP A 11 -6.18 -9.75 19.25
N THR A 12 -5.28 -10.61 18.79
CA THR A 12 -3.94 -10.20 18.34
C THR A 12 -3.99 -9.22 17.18
N TYR A 13 -5.00 -9.29 16.30
CA TYR A 13 -5.15 -8.31 15.22
C TYR A 13 -5.26 -6.89 15.77
N TRP A 14 -6.15 -6.68 16.74
CA TRP A 14 -6.41 -5.36 17.33
C TRP A 14 -5.27 -4.91 18.24
N ARG A 15 -4.72 -5.82 19.04
CA ARG A 15 -3.54 -5.53 19.88
C ARG A 15 -2.32 -5.17 19.03
N PHE A 16 -2.10 -5.86 17.90
CA PHE A 16 -1.05 -5.51 16.94
C PHE A 16 -1.28 -4.13 16.34
N ALA A 17 -2.50 -3.84 15.88
CA ALA A 17 -2.84 -2.53 15.31
C ALA A 17 -2.56 -1.40 16.32
N TYR A 18 -2.98 -1.57 17.57
CA TYR A 18 -2.68 -0.64 18.65
C TYR A 18 -1.17 -0.46 18.88
N SER A 19 -0.44 -1.56 19.16
CA SER A 19 1.00 -1.50 19.45
C SER A 19 1.80 -0.94 18.27
N ARG A 20 1.36 -1.19 17.04
CA ARG A 20 2.02 -0.68 15.84
C ARG A 20 1.75 0.81 15.62
N GLN A 21 0.54 1.28 15.92
CA GLN A 21 0.20 2.70 15.87
C GLN A 21 0.98 3.49 16.93
N GLU A 22 1.07 2.98 18.15
CA GLU A 22 1.92 3.55 19.22
C GLU A 22 3.38 3.62 18.78
N ALA A 23 3.88 2.57 18.13
CA ALA A 23 5.25 2.57 17.61
C ALA A 23 5.49 3.59 16.50
N PHE A 24 4.49 3.86 15.66
CA PHE A 24 4.56 4.93 14.67
C PHE A 24 4.59 6.30 15.37
N LEU A 25 3.70 6.54 16.33
CA LEU A 25 3.60 7.82 17.04
C LEU A 25 4.84 8.11 17.85
N SER A 26 5.35 7.15 18.63
CA SER A 26 6.61 7.29 19.36
C SER A 26 7.75 7.71 18.43
N LYS A 27 7.84 7.12 17.24
CA LYS A 27 8.84 7.50 16.23
C LYS A 27 8.60 8.90 15.66
N TYR A 28 7.35 9.28 15.46
CA TYR A 28 6.97 10.56 14.87
C TYR A 28 7.21 11.72 15.87
N THR A 29 6.78 11.57 17.12
CA THR A 29 6.90 12.61 18.17
C THR A 29 8.26 12.62 18.84
N THR A 30 8.98 11.49 18.85
CA THR A 30 10.28 11.36 19.49
C THR A 30 11.27 10.61 18.60
N PRO A 31 11.69 11.21 17.45
CA PRO A 31 12.53 10.52 16.47
C PRO A 31 13.88 10.02 17.02
N ALA A 32 14.41 10.65 18.06
CA ALA A 32 15.69 10.31 18.69
C ALA A 32 15.61 9.17 19.72
N ALA A 33 14.44 8.57 19.96
CA ALA A 33 14.28 7.48 20.93
C ALA A 33 15.09 6.24 20.53
N THR A 34 15.61 5.51 21.53
CA THR A 34 16.38 4.26 21.33
C THR A 34 15.51 3.05 21.04
N SER A 35 14.23 3.10 21.44
CA SER A 35 13.19 2.14 21.07
C SER A 35 11.87 2.88 20.85
N TYR A 36 11.11 2.43 19.87
CA TYR A 36 9.78 2.98 19.57
C TYR A 36 8.64 2.05 20.02
N SER A 37 8.92 0.82 20.47
CA SER A 37 7.89 -0.11 20.94
C SER A 37 8.41 -1.01 22.06
N GLN A 38 7.52 -1.33 23.00
CA GLN A 38 7.77 -2.35 24.02
C GLN A 38 7.51 -3.77 23.50
N ASP A 39 6.82 -3.90 22.36
CA ASP A 39 6.61 -5.18 21.70
C ASP A 39 7.91 -5.61 21.00
N GLN A 40 8.51 -6.68 21.48
CA GLN A 40 9.79 -7.18 20.97
C GLN A 40 9.71 -7.63 19.50
N ILE A 41 8.56 -8.14 19.05
CA ILE A 41 8.36 -8.59 17.67
C ILE A 41 8.29 -7.35 16.75
N ILE A 42 7.53 -6.32 17.13
CA ILE A 42 7.46 -5.05 16.39
C ILE A 42 8.82 -4.36 16.33
N SER A 43 9.56 -4.34 17.45
CA SER A 43 10.90 -3.74 17.50
C SER A 43 11.94 -4.50 16.67
N ALA A 44 11.81 -5.82 16.55
CA ALA A 44 12.77 -6.65 15.82
C ALA A 44 12.49 -6.75 14.30
N HIS A 45 11.24 -6.60 13.86
CA HIS A 45 10.82 -6.93 12.49
C HIS A 45 10.14 -5.78 11.75
N ARG A 46 10.25 -5.79 10.42
CA ARG A 46 9.63 -4.74 9.58
C ARG A 46 8.14 -5.01 9.36
N PHE A 47 7.32 -4.08 9.84
CA PHE A 47 5.89 -4.00 9.58
C PHE A 47 5.52 -2.67 8.90
N THR A 48 4.46 -2.67 8.09
CA THR A 48 3.85 -1.42 7.61
C THR A 48 3.16 -0.69 8.76
N ASN A 49 2.75 0.56 8.56
CA ASN A 49 1.88 1.25 9.50
C ASN A 49 0.44 0.72 9.39
N CYS A 50 -0.39 1.05 10.39
CA CYS A 50 -1.81 0.69 10.39
C CYS A 50 -2.54 1.40 9.25
N TYR A 51 -2.29 2.70 9.09
CA TYR A 51 -2.72 3.45 7.92
C TYR A 51 -1.69 3.35 6.81
N ARG A 52 -2.08 2.84 5.64
CA ARG A 52 -1.21 2.75 4.45
C ARG A 52 -0.65 4.12 4.08
N VAL A 53 -1.44 5.18 4.24
CA VAL A 53 -1.04 6.55 3.92
C VAL A 53 0.23 6.96 4.68
N LEU A 54 0.45 6.44 5.90
CA LEU A 54 1.59 6.79 6.75
C LEU A 54 2.89 6.07 6.35
N ASP A 55 2.83 5.08 5.46
CA ASP A 55 4.03 4.45 4.94
C ASP A 55 4.85 5.43 4.12
N ARG A 56 6.18 5.40 4.29
CA ARG A 56 7.09 6.33 3.59
C ARG A 56 6.95 6.32 2.06
N VAL A 57 6.64 5.16 1.49
CA VAL A 57 6.43 5.03 0.04
C VAL A 57 5.13 5.71 -0.37
N SER A 58 4.06 5.57 0.42
CA SER A 58 2.79 6.25 0.21
C SER A 58 2.93 7.77 0.38
N GLN A 59 3.65 8.22 1.42
CA GLN A 59 3.93 9.64 1.64
C GLN A 59 4.68 10.26 0.44
N PHE A 60 5.69 9.58 -0.09
CA PHE A 60 6.40 10.03 -1.29
C PHE A 60 5.51 10.02 -2.54
N LEU A 61 4.69 8.98 -2.72
CA LEU A 61 3.70 8.94 -3.81
C LEU A 61 2.77 10.15 -3.74
N ILE A 62 2.17 10.42 -2.58
CA ILE A 62 1.17 11.47 -2.45
C ILE A 62 1.83 12.85 -2.62
N LYS A 63 2.91 13.13 -1.89
CA LYS A 63 3.55 14.45 -1.86
C LYS A 63 4.34 14.75 -3.14
N ASP A 64 5.22 13.84 -3.56
CA ASP A 64 6.22 14.12 -4.60
C ASP A 64 5.77 13.64 -6.00
N VAL A 65 4.89 12.64 -6.07
CA VAL A 65 4.43 12.06 -7.34
C VAL A 65 3.09 12.66 -7.76
N ILE A 66 2.07 12.63 -6.88
CA ILE A 66 0.71 13.05 -7.18
C ILE A 66 0.55 14.58 -7.10
N TYR A 67 0.75 15.16 -5.91
CA TYR A 67 0.47 16.57 -5.62
C TYR A 67 1.64 17.50 -5.91
N LYS A 68 2.48 17.15 -6.89
CA LYS A 68 3.44 18.08 -7.45
C LYS A 68 2.69 19.09 -8.34
N GLU A 69 3.10 20.35 -8.29
CA GLU A 69 2.41 21.44 -8.99
C GLU A 69 2.38 21.27 -10.52
N ASN A 70 1.35 21.86 -11.15
CA ASN A 70 1.21 21.97 -12.61
C ASN A 70 1.18 20.64 -13.39
N ASN A 71 0.66 19.56 -12.81
CA ASN A 71 0.42 18.30 -13.53
C ASN A 71 -0.95 18.31 -14.23
N THR A 72 -1.02 17.81 -15.47
CA THR A 72 -2.30 17.46 -16.11
C THR A 72 -2.84 16.13 -15.56
N GLU A 73 -4.07 15.76 -15.94
CA GLU A 73 -4.61 14.44 -15.58
C GLU A 73 -3.75 13.28 -16.12
N GLU A 74 -3.27 13.41 -17.36
CA GLU A 74 -2.34 12.45 -17.97
C GLU A 74 -1.03 12.37 -17.18
N ASP A 75 -0.47 13.52 -16.77
CA ASP A 75 0.74 13.55 -15.95
C ASP A 75 0.52 12.82 -14.63
N ILE A 76 -0.59 13.10 -13.92
CA ILE A 76 -0.87 12.45 -12.63
C ILE A 76 -0.91 10.93 -12.79
N LEU A 77 -1.67 10.42 -13.76
CA LEU A 77 -1.79 8.98 -13.95
C LEU A 77 -0.47 8.35 -14.38
N PHE A 78 0.21 8.95 -15.35
CA PHE A 78 1.51 8.49 -15.84
C PHE A 78 2.53 8.39 -14.70
N ARG A 79 2.60 9.43 -13.86
CA ARG A 79 3.50 9.51 -12.71
C ARG A 79 3.18 8.42 -11.67
N ILE A 80 1.90 8.19 -11.36
CA ILE A 80 1.46 7.09 -10.48
C ILE A 80 1.90 5.74 -11.04
N LEU A 81 1.60 5.46 -12.30
CA LEU A 81 1.94 4.19 -12.96
C LEU A 81 3.46 3.96 -12.95
N LEU A 82 4.24 4.95 -13.38
CA LEU A 82 5.69 4.88 -13.41
C LEU A 82 6.28 4.63 -12.01
N PHE A 83 5.81 5.37 -11.01
CA PHE A 83 6.28 5.17 -9.64
C PHE A 83 5.94 3.77 -9.13
N LYS A 84 4.70 3.31 -9.32
CA LYS A 84 4.22 2.04 -8.77
C LYS A 84 4.89 0.82 -9.40
N LEU A 85 5.27 0.89 -10.67
CA LEU A 85 5.97 -0.21 -11.34
C LEU A 85 7.30 -0.58 -10.65
N PHE A 86 8.03 0.42 -10.19
CA PHE A 86 9.28 0.22 -9.44
C PHE A 86 9.02 0.13 -7.92
N ASN A 87 7.98 0.82 -7.46
CA ASN A 87 7.57 0.97 -6.06
C ASN A 87 8.76 1.36 -5.15
N LYS A 88 9.67 2.20 -5.67
CA LYS A 88 10.95 2.50 -5.04
C LYS A 88 11.30 3.98 -5.22
N ILE A 89 11.41 4.71 -4.11
CA ILE A 89 11.69 6.15 -4.08
C ILE A 89 13.01 6.47 -4.77
N GLU A 90 14.03 5.65 -4.57
CA GLU A 90 15.36 5.86 -5.16
C GLU A 90 15.33 5.77 -6.69
N THR A 91 14.47 4.92 -7.26
CA THR A 91 14.31 4.81 -8.72
C THR A 91 13.63 6.03 -9.30
N TRP A 92 12.62 6.56 -8.60
CA TRP A 92 11.98 7.83 -8.98
C TRP A 92 12.98 8.99 -8.96
N LYS A 93 13.75 9.12 -7.88
CA LYS A 93 14.78 10.16 -7.73
C LYS A 93 15.87 10.05 -8.80
N LEU A 94 16.29 8.82 -9.13
CA LEU A 94 17.23 8.57 -10.22
C LEU A 94 16.68 9.11 -11.55
N LEU A 95 15.43 8.76 -11.90
CA LEU A 95 14.80 9.20 -13.15
C LEU A 95 14.68 10.72 -13.19
N SER A 96 14.12 11.32 -12.15
CA SER A 96 13.94 12.78 -12.06
C SER A 96 15.29 13.53 -12.16
N SER A 97 16.31 13.06 -11.45
CA SER A 97 17.64 13.66 -11.52
C SER A 97 18.31 13.53 -12.89
N ALA A 98 18.11 12.41 -13.58
CA ALA A 98 18.73 12.15 -14.88
C ALA A 98 18.04 12.88 -16.03
N LEU A 99 16.73 13.11 -15.93
CA LEU A 99 15.95 13.86 -16.91
C LEU A 99 16.18 15.37 -16.79
N GLY A 100 16.54 15.87 -15.61
CA GLY A 100 16.77 17.31 -15.37
C GLY A 100 15.50 18.16 -15.42
N GLU A 101 14.35 17.55 -15.69
CA GLU A 101 13.02 18.14 -15.72
C GLU A 101 12.02 17.30 -14.91
N ASP A 102 10.84 17.85 -14.67
CA ASP A 102 9.75 17.10 -14.05
C ASP A 102 9.28 15.97 -14.97
N ILE A 103 9.04 14.79 -14.38
CA ILE A 103 8.50 13.63 -15.09
C ILE A 103 7.09 13.95 -15.57
N ARG A 104 6.91 14.02 -16.90
CA ARG A 104 5.65 14.32 -17.56
C ARG A 104 5.37 13.32 -18.67
N TRP A 105 4.09 13.12 -18.98
CA TRP A 105 3.68 12.31 -20.11
C TRP A 105 4.01 12.99 -21.43
N SER A 106 3.85 14.31 -21.51
CA SER A 106 4.10 15.09 -22.74
C SER A 106 5.55 15.05 -23.23
N SER A 107 6.54 14.91 -22.34
CA SER A 107 7.96 14.80 -22.67
C SER A 107 8.50 13.37 -22.56
N TYR A 108 7.63 12.38 -22.32
CA TYR A 108 8.03 11.00 -22.15
C TYR A 108 8.71 10.44 -23.40
N SER A 109 9.84 9.76 -23.20
CA SER A 109 10.57 9.05 -24.24
C SER A 109 11.09 7.72 -23.72
N ARG A 110 10.49 6.61 -24.16
CA ARG A 110 10.91 5.27 -23.74
C ARG A 110 12.40 4.99 -23.96
N PRO A 111 13.04 5.35 -25.10
CA PRO A 111 14.48 5.17 -25.27
C PRO A 111 15.33 5.86 -24.20
N VAL A 112 14.94 7.06 -23.76
CA VAL A 112 15.65 7.82 -22.71
C VAL A 112 15.50 7.12 -21.36
N TYR A 113 14.28 6.75 -20.98
CA TYR A 113 14.00 6.08 -19.71
C TYR A 113 14.66 4.69 -19.65
N ASP A 114 14.62 3.92 -20.74
CA ASP A 114 15.30 2.63 -20.86
C ASP A 114 16.81 2.78 -20.66
N SER A 115 17.44 3.78 -21.30
CA SER A 115 18.87 4.05 -21.14
C SER A 115 19.26 4.31 -19.68
N ILE A 116 18.52 5.20 -19.00
CA ILE A 116 18.78 5.54 -17.58
C ILE A 116 18.67 4.30 -16.69
N LEU A 117 17.58 3.53 -16.83
CA LEU A 117 17.32 2.34 -16.01
C LEU A 117 18.30 1.21 -16.31
N SER A 118 18.61 0.99 -17.59
CA SER A 118 19.60 0.00 -18.03
C SER A 118 20.99 0.32 -17.50
N ASN A 119 21.40 1.60 -17.49
CA ASN A 119 22.68 2.02 -16.93
C ASN A 119 22.72 1.79 -15.42
N ALA A 120 21.65 2.10 -14.68
CA ALA A 120 21.57 1.79 -13.26
C ALA A 120 21.69 0.28 -12.97
N ILE A 121 21.01 -0.56 -13.77
CA ILE A 121 21.14 -2.02 -13.65
C ILE A 121 22.58 -2.48 -13.93
N LYS A 122 23.22 -1.96 -15.00
CA LYS A 122 24.63 -2.28 -15.33
C LYS A 122 25.58 -1.89 -14.20
N SER A 123 25.29 -0.81 -13.48
CA SER A 123 26.01 -0.39 -12.27
C SER A 123 25.55 -1.10 -10.99
N ASN A 124 24.95 -2.30 -11.09
CA ASN A 124 24.45 -3.10 -9.96
C ASN A 124 23.45 -2.39 -9.04
N THR A 125 22.77 -1.35 -9.53
CA THR A 125 21.71 -0.68 -8.77
C THR A 125 20.39 -1.39 -8.95
N ARG A 126 19.81 -1.87 -7.85
CA ARG A 126 18.46 -2.45 -7.85
C ARG A 126 17.41 -1.36 -8.05
N ILE A 127 16.64 -1.44 -9.14
CA ILE A 127 15.60 -0.44 -9.47
C ILE A 127 14.18 -0.81 -9.02
N TYR A 128 13.93 -2.03 -8.54
CA TYR A 128 12.62 -2.45 -8.01
C TYR A 128 12.67 -2.65 -6.50
N SER A 129 11.58 -2.34 -5.81
CA SER A 129 11.41 -2.74 -4.41
C SER A 129 11.22 -4.27 -4.27
N ALA A 130 11.15 -4.76 -3.03
CA ALA A 130 10.78 -6.15 -2.74
C ALA A 130 9.27 -6.34 -2.51
N ALA A 131 8.49 -5.25 -2.49
CA ALA A 131 7.05 -5.25 -2.37
C ALA A 131 6.40 -5.06 -3.76
N TYR A 132 5.13 -5.46 -3.89
CA TYR A 132 4.34 -5.34 -5.12
C TYR A 132 5.09 -5.86 -6.36
N ILE A 133 5.46 -7.14 -6.33
CA ILE A 133 6.25 -7.75 -7.40
C ILE A 133 5.44 -7.72 -8.71
N MET A 134 5.84 -6.85 -9.62
CA MET A 134 5.29 -6.78 -10.97
C MET A 134 5.69 -8.03 -11.78
N PRO A 135 4.79 -8.68 -12.53
CA PRO A 135 5.15 -9.69 -13.53
C PRO A 135 6.07 -9.11 -14.61
N SER A 136 6.84 -9.95 -15.30
CA SER A 136 7.85 -9.46 -16.25
C SER A 136 7.27 -8.83 -17.52
N GLY A 137 6.09 -9.27 -17.95
CA GLY A 137 5.45 -8.84 -19.21
C GLY A 137 6.15 -9.32 -20.49
N LYS A 138 7.21 -10.13 -20.40
CA LYS A 138 8.01 -10.59 -21.55
C LYS A 138 7.18 -11.32 -22.61
N SER A 139 6.21 -12.14 -22.20
CA SER A 139 5.34 -12.87 -23.14
C SER A 139 4.37 -11.96 -23.90
N ILE A 140 4.18 -10.72 -23.45
CA ILE A 140 3.23 -9.76 -24.04
C ILE A 140 3.97 -8.76 -24.92
N PHE A 141 5.05 -8.16 -24.42
CA PHE A 141 5.76 -7.08 -25.12
C PHE A 141 7.09 -7.51 -25.76
N GLY A 142 7.58 -8.73 -25.48
CA GLY A 142 8.72 -9.34 -26.18
C GLY A 142 10.10 -8.79 -25.81
N TYR A 143 10.22 -7.79 -24.93
CA TYR A 143 11.53 -7.26 -24.55
C TYR A 143 12.28 -8.19 -23.60
N GLU A 144 13.60 -8.25 -23.74
CA GLU A 144 14.44 -9.10 -22.90
C GLU A 144 14.47 -8.61 -21.46
N ARG A 145 14.58 -7.29 -21.24
CA ARG A 145 14.65 -6.72 -19.89
C ARG A 145 13.26 -6.40 -19.36
N LYS A 146 13.05 -6.73 -18.09
CA LYS A 146 11.79 -6.50 -17.38
C LYS A 146 11.31 -5.04 -17.44
N HIS A 147 12.21 -4.08 -17.23
CA HIS A 147 11.82 -2.66 -17.22
C HIS A 147 11.39 -2.16 -18.59
N GLN A 148 11.93 -2.70 -19.68
CA GLN A 148 11.49 -2.37 -21.04
C GLN A 148 10.03 -2.80 -21.27
N ASN A 149 9.68 -4.03 -20.88
CA ASN A 149 8.29 -4.50 -20.94
C ASN A 149 7.34 -3.65 -20.09
N HIS A 150 7.78 -3.20 -18.90
CA HIS A 150 6.98 -2.32 -18.06
C HIS A 150 6.78 -0.93 -18.67
N LEU A 151 7.80 -0.35 -19.31
CA LEU A 151 7.66 0.93 -20.01
C LEU A 151 6.65 0.80 -21.16
N SER A 152 6.68 -0.30 -21.92
CA SER A 152 5.69 -0.58 -22.97
C SER A 152 4.28 -0.82 -22.43
N LEU A 153 4.13 -1.40 -21.23
CA LEU A 153 2.84 -1.47 -20.56
C LEU A 153 2.28 -0.08 -20.27
N ILE A 154 3.10 0.85 -19.76
CA ILE A 154 2.66 2.24 -19.52
C ILE A 154 2.24 2.90 -20.83
N GLU A 155 3.06 2.80 -21.88
CA GLU A 155 2.74 3.35 -23.20
C GLU A 155 1.38 2.83 -23.70
N SER A 156 1.14 1.52 -23.57
CA SER A 156 -0.13 0.89 -23.97
C SER A 156 -1.30 1.40 -23.13
N MET A 157 -1.14 1.55 -21.82
CA MET A 157 -2.18 2.09 -20.93
C MET A 157 -2.49 3.54 -21.29
N MET A 158 -1.49 4.41 -21.32
CA MET A 158 -1.66 5.84 -21.58
C MET A 158 -2.27 6.10 -22.96
N SER A 159 -1.91 5.32 -23.98
CA SER A 159 -2.43 5.47 -25.35
C SER A 159 -3.86 4.96 -25.55
N SER A 160 -4.45 4.30 -24.54
CA SER A 160 -5.77 3.66 -24.66
C SER A 160 -6.96 4.51 -24.19
N GLY A 161 -6.70 5.76 -23.80
CA GLY A 161 -7.71 6.63 -23.18
C GLY A 161 -8.04 6.27 -21.73
N ILE A 162 -7.14 5.56 -21.03
CA ILE A 162 -7.35 5.12 -19.65
C ILE A 162 -7.67 6.27 -18.68
N VAL A 163 -7.10 7.45 -18.89
CA VAL A 163 -7.33 8.63 -18.04
C VAL A 163 -8.82 8.96 -17.99
N GLY A 164 -9.47 9.05 -19.17
CA GLY A 164 -10.91 9.27 -19.25
C GLY A 164 -11.74 8.14 -18.65
N LYS A 165 -11.29 6.87 -18.75
CA LYS A 165 -12.01 5.75 -18.11
C LYS A 165 -11.99 5.87 -16.58
N ILE A 166 -10.84 6.25 -16.02
CA ILE A 166 -10.66 6.42 -14.58
C ILE A 166 -11.42 7.65 -14.07
N SER A 167 -11.33 8.78 -14.77
CA SER A 167 -12.00 10.02 -14.32
C SER A 167 -13.52 9.94 -14.37
N ASN A 168 -14.07 9.14 -15.28
CA ASN A 168 -15.51 8.85 -15.36
C ASN A 168 -15.96 7.68 -14.48
N SER A 169 -15.07 7.05 -13.71
CA SER A 169 -15.45 5.96 -12.80
C SER A 169 -16.14 6.52 -11.55
N ASN A 170 -17.26 5.91 -11.16
CA ASN A 170 -18.09 6.37 -10.04
C ASN A 170 -17.60 5.93 -8.66
N ASN A 171 -16.79 4.86 -8.61
CA ASN A 171 -16.32 4.26 -7.39
C ASN A 171 -14.99 3.50 -7.62
N LEU A 172 -14.38 3.05 -6.54
CA LEU A 172 -13.08 2.37 -6.60
C LEU A 172 -13.12 1.00 -7.31
N GLU A 173 -14.26 0.30 -7.30
CA GLU A 173 -14.41 -0.99 -8.00
C GLU A 173 -14.34 -0.80 -9.52
N GLU A 174 -14.93 0.27 -10.05
CA GLU A 174 -14.83 0.61 -11.47
C GLU A 174 -13.37 0.94 -11.86
N VAL A 175 -12.67 1.76 -11.07
CA VAL A 175 -11.23 2.04 -11.28
C VAL A 175 -10.40 0.75 -11.21
N TYR A 176 -10.72 -0.13 -10.27
CA TYR A 176 -10.09 -1.45 -10.14
C TYR A 176 -10.28 -2.30 -11.40
N ASN A 177 -11.49 -2.38 -11.93
CA ASN A 177 -11.81 -3.15 -13.13
C ASN A 177 -11.08 -2.59 -14.36
N VAL A 178 -11.00 -1.25 -14.49
CA VAL A 178 -10.20 -0.62 -15.55
C VAL A 178 -8.75 -1.10 -15.52
N PHE A 179 -8.13 -1.19 -14.34
CA PHE A 179 -6.76 -1.70 -14.23
C PHE A 179 -6.64 -3.21 -14.46
N LEU A 180 -7.64 -3.98 -14.02
CA LEU A 180 -7.65 -5.44 -14.15
C LEU A 180 -7.70 -5.91 -15.61
N ASP A 181 -8.28 -5.10 -16.50
CA ASP A 181 -8.37 -5.40 -17.93
C ASP A 181 -7.02 -5.32 -18.66
N TYR A 182 -5.99 -4.74 -18.06
CA TYR A 182 -4.66 -4.66 -18.69
C TYR A 182 -3.83 -5.92 -18.49
N PRO A 183 -3.07 -6.34 -19.51
CA PRO A 183 -2.20 -7.50 -19.39
C PRO A 183 -1.21 -7.29 -18.26
N THR A 184 -0.82 -8.39 -17.61
CA THR A 184 0.14 -8.43 -16.48
C THR A 184 -0.36 -7.84 -15.16
N ILE A 185 -1.48 -7.11 -15.15
CA ILE A 185 -2.06 -6.54 -13.93
C ILE A 185 -3.06 -7.52 -13.33
N GLY A 186 -2.59 -8.34 -12.38
CA GLY A 186 -3.47 -9.25 -11.64
C GLY A 186 -4.31 -8.53 -10.56
N PRO A 187 -5.28 -9.23 -9.95
CA PRO A 187 -6.21 -8.66 -8.96
C PRO A 187 -5.54 -7.85 -7.84
N PHE A 188 -4.43 -8.35 -7.31
CA PHE A 188 -3.72 -7.63 -6.26
C PHE A 188 -3.13 -6.30 -6.77
N LEU A 189 -2.50 -6.29 -7.95
CA LEU A 189 -1.87 -5.08 -8.48
C LEU A 189 -2.91 -4.05 -8.94
N ALA A 190 -4.00 -4.50 -9.57
CA ALA A 190 -5.12 -3.64 -9.94
C ALA A 190 -5.65 -2.86 -8.74
N TYR A 191 -5.87 -3.55 -7.61
CA TYR A 191 -6.36 -2.90 -6.39
C TYR A 191 -5.36 -1.92 -5.80
N GLN A 192 -4.06 -2.24 -5.85
CA GLN A 192 -3.04 -1.35 -5.34
C GLN A 192 -2.90 -0.07 -6.15
N LEU A 193 -3.05 -0.17 -7.48
CA LEU A 193 -3.12 0.96 -8.41
C LEU A 193 -4.40 1.79 -8.23
N ALA A 194 -5.54 1.13 -8.07
CA ALA A 194 -6.81 1.82 -7.81
C ALA A 194 -6.73 2.69 -6.55
N ILE A 195 -6.18 2.16 -5.45
CA ILE A 195 -5.94 2.95 -4.23
C ILE A 195 -4.95 4.09 -4.47
N ASP A 196 -3.86 3.86 -5.21
CA ASP A 196 -2.89 4.91 -5.50
C ASP A 196 -3.52 6.07 -6.30
N VAL A 197 -4.43 5.75 -7.22
CA VAL A 197 -5.25 6.73 -7.95
C VAL A 197 -6.29 7.39 -7.06
N ALA A 198 -6.90 6.65 -6.13
CA ALA A 198 -7.87 7.21 -5.18
C ALA A 198 -7.26 8.23 -4.21
N TYR A 199 -5.93 8.32 -4.13
CA TYR A 199 -5.25 9.43 -3.45
C TYR A 199 -5.16 10.72 -4.27
N SER A 200 -5.45 10.72 -5.57
CA SER A 200 -5.34 11.91 -6.43
C SER A 200 -6.69 12.53 -6.78
N GLU A 201 -6.67 13.72 -7.40
CA GLU A 201 -7.87 14.39 -7.91
C GLU A 201 -8.41 13.77 -9.22
N LEU A 202 -7.79 12.72 -9.75
CA LEU A 202 -8.26 12.07 -10.99
C LEU A 202 -9.62 11.40 -10.86
N THR A 203 -10.04 11.10 -9.63
CA THR A 203 -11.29 10.39 -9.36
C THR A 203 -11.86 10.82 -8.03
N THR A 204 -13.19 10.80 -7.94
CA THR A 204 -13.95 10.96 -6.70
C THR A 204 -14.00 9.67 -5.88
N ALA A 205 -13.57 8.55 -6.45
CA ALA A 205 -13.49 7.26 -5.75
C ALA A 205 -12.63 7.34 -4.48
N THR A 206 -13.02 6.57 -3.48
CA THR A 206 -12.39 6.56 -2.16
C THR A 206 -11.93 5.17 -1.78
N GLU A 207 -10.95 5.10 -0.87
CA GLU A 207 -10.42 3.85 -0.31
C GLU A 207 -11.46 3.01 0.46
N ARG A 208 -12.66 3.56 0.70
CA ARG A 208 -13.78 2.89 1.35
C ARG A 208 -14.62 2.09 0.36
N ASP A 209 -14.60 2.40 -0.93
CA ASP A 209 -15.64 1.92 -1.84
C ASP A 209 -15.48 0.43 -2.20
N PHE A 210 -14.26 -0.10 -2.13
CA PHE A 210 -13.95 -1.45 -2.58
C PHE A 210 -12.70 -2.03 -1.90
N VAL A 211 -12.63 -3.35 -1.74
CA VAL A 211 -11.43 -4.04 -1.26
C VAL A 211 -11.20 -5.39 -1.92
N MET A 212 -9.96 -5.64 -2.34
CA MET A 212 -9.53 -6.92 -2.90
C MET A 212 -8.39 -7.54 -2.07
N PRO A 213 -8.67 -8.61 -1.29
CA PRO A 213 -7.68 -9.20 -0.40
C PRO A 213 -6.54 -9.89 -1.16
N GLY A 214 -5.30 -9.43 -0.90
CA GLY A 214 -4.09 -10.11 -1.34
C GLY A 214 -3.77 -11.38 -0.53
N PRO A 215 -2.82 -12.22 -0.98
CA PRO A 215 -2.51 -13.51 -0.33
C PRO A 215 -2.18 -13.42 1.16
N GLY A 216 -1.40 -12.39 1.56
CA GLY A 216 -1.07 -12.18 2.97
C GLY A 216 -2.28 -11.83 3.83
N ALA A 217 -3.22 -11.06 3.29
CA ALA A 217 -4.47 -10.76 4.00
C ALA A 217 -5.34 -12.02 4.16
N LYS A 218 -5.43 -12.86 3.11
CA LYS A 218 -6.15 -14.14 3.18
C LYS A 218 -5.58 -15.08 4.25
N ASP A 219 -4.25 -15.15 4.36
CA ASP A 219 -3.58 -15.87 5.45
C ASP A 219 -3.95 -15.32 6.83
N GLY A 220 -3.94 -13.99 6.98
CA GLY A 220 -4.29 -13.32 8.24
C GLY A 220 -5.73 -13.59 8.65
N ILE A 221 -6.66 -13.52 7.69
CA ILE A 221 -8.08 -13.84 7.90
C ILE A 221 -8.22 -15.31 8.35
N ALA A 222 -7.53 -16.25 7.70
CA ALA A 222 -7.56 -17.66 8.08
C ALA A 222 -7.03 -17.91 9.49
N LYS A 223 -6.00 -17.16 9.92
CA LYS A 223 -5.52 -17.23 11.30
C LYS A 223 -6.53 -16.67 12.29
N CYS A 224 -7.17 -15.54 11.99
CA CYS A 224 -8.10 -14.87 12.91
C CYS A 224 -9.46 -15.58 13.04
N PHE A 225 -9.90 -16.27 11.99
CA PHE A 225 -11.23 -16.88 11.93
C PHE A 225 -11.16 -18.36 11.52
N SER A 226 -11.46 -19.25 12.48
CA SER A 226 -11.60 -20.70 12.22
C SER A 226 -12.94 -21.06 11.59
N GLY A 227 -13.92 -20.14 11.61
CA GLY A 227 -15.22 -20.31 10.97
C GLY A 227 -15.82 -18.98 10.55
N ARG A 228 -16.12 -18.85 9.25
CA ARG A 228 -16.51 -17.58 8.61
C ARG A 228 -17.99 -17.46 8.27
N ALA A 229 -18.84 -18.37 8.76
CA ALA A 229 -20.28 -18.36 8.51
C ALA A 229 -20.67 -18.18 7.02
N GLY A 230 -19.91 -18.81 6.10
CA GLY A 230 -20.14 -18.71 4.65
C GLY A 230 -19.74 -17.37 4.00
N LYS A 231 -19.11 -16.45 4.73
CA LYS A 231 -18.69 -15.14 4.23
C LYS A 231 -17.32 -15.21 3.53
N ASN A 232 -17.17 -14.42 2.48
CA ASN A 232 -15.92 -14.29 1.72
C ASN A 232 -14.93 -13.35 2.43
N ASP A 233 -13.68 -13.32 1.95
CA ASP A 233 -12.61 -12.51 2.56
C ASP A 233 -12.90 -11.00 2.55
N GLN A 234 -13.57 -10.49 1.50
CA GLN A 234 -13.96 -9.08 1.38
C GLN A 234 -14.94 -8.69 2.50
N TYR A 235 -15.98 -9.47 2.72
CA TYR A 235 -16.94 -9.25 3.79
C TYR A 235 -16.29 -9.27 5.17
N ILE A 236 -15.27 -10.14 5.38
CA ILE A 236 -14.53 -10.13 6.64
C ILE A 236 -13.78 -8.81 6.85
N ILE A 237 -13.18 -8.25 5.80
CA ILE A 237 -12.48 -6.96 5.90
C ILE A 237 -13.48 -5.82 6.19
N GLU A 238 -14.61 -5.80 5.49
CA GLU A 238 -15.71 -4.84 5.75
C GLU A 238 -16.22 -4.97 7.20
N TYR A 239 -16.38 -6.20 7.70
CA TYR A 239 -16.73 -6.44 9.09
C TYR A 239 -15.68 -5.87 10.06
N MET A 240 -14.39 -6.04 9.81
CA MET A 240 -13.35 -5.43 10.66
C MET A 240 -13.42 -3.90 10.62
N TYR A 241 -13.64 -3.33 9.43
CA TYR A 241 -13.81 -1.88 9.27
C TYR A 241 -15.00 -1.33 10.05
N ASP A 242 -16.12 -2.05 10.07
CA ASP A 242 -17.31 -1.62 10.80
C ASP A 242 -17.20 -1.80 12.32
N GLN A 243 -16.40 -2.77 12.77
CA GLN A 243 -16.26 -3.11 14.20
C GLN A 243 -15.06 -2.46 14.89
N GLN A 244 -14.22 -1.72 14.16
CA GLN A 244 -12.91 -1.25 14.67
C GLN A 244 -12.99 -0.49 16.00
N GLU A 245 -13.91 0.46 16.13
CA GLU A 245 -14.07 1.25 17.36
C GLU A 245 -14.52 0.37 18.53
N MET A 246 -15.55 -0.46 18.31
CA MET A 246 -16.08 -1.38 19.31
C MET A 246 -15.03 -2.40 19.78
N GLU A 247 -14.21 -2.93 18.86
CA GLU A 247 -13.20 -3.93 19.20
C GLU A 247 -12.00 -3.33 19.93
N PHE A 248 -11.61 -2.08 19.62
CA PHE A 248 -10.64 -1.35 20.43
C PHE A 248 -11.18 -1.07 21.84
N GLU A 249 -12.43 -0.62 21.98
CA GLU A 249 -13.07 -0.38 23.27
C GLU A 249 -13.20 -1.67 24.10
N ARG A 250 -13.68 -2.76 23.48
CA ARG A 250 -13.81 -4.08 24.13
C ARG A 250 -12.49 -4.57 24.73
N LEU A 251 -11.37 -4.25 24.07
CA LEU A 251 -10.03 -4.64 24.51
C LEU A 251 -9.36 -3.58 25.40
N SER A 252 -10.05 -2.48 25.71
CA SER A 252 -9.53 -1.33 26.44
C SER A 252 -8.25 -0.75 25.83
N LEU A 253 -8.22 -0.67 24.50
CA LEU A 253 -7.10 -0.15 23.71
C LEU A 253 -7.44 1.27 23.25
N ASP A 254 -6.68 2.25 23.73
CA ASP A 254 -6.86 3.66 23.40
C ASP A 254 -6.17 4.02 22.07
N PHE A 255 -6.71 3.46 20.97
CA PHE A 255 -6.16 3.62 19.62
C PHE A 255 -6.17 5.08 19.17
N LYS A 256 -5.02 5.55 18.68
CA LYS A 256 -4.84 6.93 18.23
C LYS A 256 -5.15 7.05 16.73
N TRP A 257 -6.27 7.68 16.42
CA TRP A 257 -6.77 7.88 15.07
C TRP A 257 -6.06 9.02 14.36
N ILE A 258 -6.07 9.02 13.02
CA ILE A 258 -5.91 10.28 12.29
C ILE A 258 -7.21 11.07 12.53
N LYS A 259 -7.10 12.33 12.96
CA LYS A 259 -8.26 13.13 13.36
C LYS A 259 -9.28 13.22 12.21
N GLY A 260 -10.51 12.78 12.47
CA GLY A 260 -11.60 12.77 11.48
C GLY A 260 -11.51 11.64 10.46
N ARG A 261 -10.67 10.62 10.70
CA ARG A 261 -10.49 9.49 9.79
C ARG A 261 -10.18 8.19 10.53
N LYS A 262 -11.16 7.28 10.51
CA LYS A 262 -10.96 5.88 10.92
C LYS A 262 -10.10 5.09 9.92
N LEU A 263 -9.67 3.88 10.28
CA LEU A 263 -8.98 2.97 9.35
C LEU A 263 -9.90 2.68 8.16
N GLN A 264 -9.37 2.70 6.93
CA GLN A 264 -10.11 2.38 5.71
C GLN A 264 -10.04 0.89 5.37
N LEU A 265 -10.80 0.43 4.37
CA LEU A 265 -10.81 -1.00 4.01
C LEU A 265 -9.42 -1.51 3.63
N ILE A 266 -8.62 -0.73 2.90
CA ILE A 266 -7.23 -1.05 2.59
C ILE A 266 -6.35 -1.18 3.84
N ASP A 267 -6.59 -0.36 4.86
CA ASP A 267 -5.85 -0.40 6.12
C ASP A 267 -6.17 -1.68 6.88
N CYS A 268 -7.46 -2.03 6.99
CA CYS A 268 -7.89 -3.29 7.59
C CYS A 268 -7.36 -4.52 6.82
N GLN A 269 -7.37 -4.47 5.49
CA GLN A 269 -6.78 -5.50 4.65
C GLN A 269 -5.26 -5.63 4.86
N ASN A 270 -4.55 -4.51 5.04
CA ASN A 270 -3.11 -4.51 5.30
C ASN A 270 -2.80 -5.06 6.69
N LEU A 271 -3.58 -4.70 7.70
CA LEU A 271 -3.44 -5.25 9.06
C LEU A 271 -3.52 -6.78 9.07
N PHE A 272 -4.41 -7.40 8.28
CA PHE A 272 -4.41 -8.87 8.17
C PHE A 272 -3.09 -9.44 7.63
N CYS A 273 -2.48 -8.80 6.63
CA CYS A 273 -1.17 -9.22 6.11
C CYS A 273 -0.06 -9.11 7.18
N GLU A 274 -0.10 -8.06 7.97
CA GLU A 274 0.87 -7.84 9.05
C GLU A 274 0.63 -8.76 10.24
N VAL A 275 -0.62 -9.08 10.56
CA VAL A 275 -1.00 -10.03 11.62
C VAL A 275 -0.65 -11.45 11.23
N ASP A 276 -0.80 -11.84 9.96
CA ASP A 276 -0.26 -13.11 9.45
C ASP A 276 1.22 -13.21 9.81
N LYS A 277 2.00 -12.17 9.46
CA LYS A 277 3.44 -12.11 9.71
C LYS A 277 3.75 -12.17 11.21
N TYR A 278 3.06 -11.37 12.03
CA TYR A 278 3.25 -11.28 13.48
C TYR A 278 2.95 -12.62 14.19
N CYS A 279 1.84 -13.27 13.83
CA CYS A 279 1.42 -14.54 14.41
C CYS A 279 2.42 -15.68 14.15
N ARG A 280 3.30 -15.58 13.15
CA ARG A 280 4.35 -16.60 12.94
C ARG A 280 5.30 -16.74 14.14
N VAL A 281 5.40 -15.70 14.96
CA VAL A 281 6.21 -15.69 16.17
C VAL A 281 5.31 -15.74 17.41
N TYR A 282 4.24 -14.93 17.44
CA TYR A 282 3.39 -14.81 18.63
C TYR A 282 2.42 -15.97 18.84
N HIS A 283 1.92 -16.57 17.74
CA HIS A 283 0.99 -17.70 17.73
C HIS A 283 1.49 -18.78 16.75
N PRO A 284 2.65 -19.41 17.00
CA PRO A 284 3.28 -20.32 16.04
C PRO A 284 2.41 -21.54 15.72
N ASP A 285 1.51 -21.92 16.63
CA ASP A 285 0.60 -23.06 16.47
C ASP A 285 -0.63 -22.74 15.59
N ILE A 286 -0.91 -21.46 15.33
CA ILE A 286 -2.01 -21.05 14.45
C ILE A 286 -1.50 -20.96 13.01
N SER A 287 -1.86 -21.95 12.20
CA SER A 287 -1.46 -22.03 10.80
C SER A 287 -2.28 -21.11 9.89
N GLY A 288 -1.60 -20.49 8.92
CA GLY A 288 -2.25 -19.83 7.77
C GLY A 288 -2.41 -20.77 6.59
N ILE A 289 -2.93 -20.27 5.47
CA ILE A 289 -3.13 -21.02 4.22
C ILE A 289 -1.78 -21.41 3.60
N SER A 290 -0.82 -20.50 3.59
CA SER A 290 0.44 -20.67 2.86
C SER A 290 1.53 -21.45 3.63
N GLY A 291 1.30 -21.85 4.89
CA GLY A 291 2.31 -22.53 5.73
C GLY A 291 3.58 -21.72 6.06
N ARG A 292 3.58 -20.39 5.91
CA ARG A 292 4.75 -19.55 6.21
C ARG A 292 4.96 -19.43 7.73
N THR A 293 6.16 -19.78 8.20
CA THR A 293 6.48 -19.84 9.64
C THR A 293 7.52 -18.83 10.12
N ARG A 294 8.16 -18.06 9.24
CA ARG A 294 9.22 -17.10 9.63
C ARG A 294 8.99 -15.70 9.10
N ILE A 295 9.49 -14.71 9.84
CA ILE A 295 9.57 -13.31 9.41
C ILE A 295 10.99 -13.04 8.88
N LYS A 296 11.12 -12.81 7.57
CA LYS A 296 12.44 -12.65 6.93
C LYS A 296 13.05 -11.26 7.13
N GLN A 297 12.23 -10.21 7.18
CA GLN A 297 12.72 -8.83 7.22
C GLN A 297 12.86 -8.34 8.66
N LYS A 298 14.10 -8.03 9.04
CA LYS A 298 14.40 -7.34 10.30
C LYS A 298 14.10 -5.84 10.16
N TYR A 299 13.66 -5.22 11.24
CA TYR A 299 13.53 -3.77 11.30
C TYR A 299 14.93 -3.14 11.29
N ARG A 300 15.06 -2.04 10.55
CA ARG A 300 16.22 -1.15 10.62
C ARG A 300 15.68 0.26 10.74
N PRO A 301 16.06 1.03 11.78
CA PRO A 301 15.66 2.42 11.90
C PRO A 301 16.05 3.19 10.65
N ASN A 302 15.11 4.00 10.15
CA ASN A 302 15.42 5.03 9.17
C ASN A 302 15.52 6.35 9.94
N PRO A 303 16.70 6.99 9.99
CA PRO A 303 16.94 8.19 10.78
C PRO A 303 16.30 9.44 10.18
N CYS A 304 15.94 9.42 8.89
CA CYS A 304 15.25 10.55 8.28
C CYS A 304 13.84 10.63 8.87
N ALA A 305 13.48 11.78 9.42
CA ALA A 305 12.11 12.07 9.80
C ALA A 305 11.16 11.85 8.60
N ILE A 306 9.89 11.59 8.90
CA ILE A 306 8.84 11.60 7.89
C ILE A 306 8.09 12.91 8.07
N GLU A 307 7.94 13.64 6.97
CA GLU A 307 7.03 14.77 6.92
C GLU A 307 5.68 14.23 6.45
N LEU A 308 4.64 14.44 7.24
CA LEU A 308 3.32 13.92 6.92
C LEU A 308 2.60 14.89 5.99
N PHE A 309 2.11 14.34 4.88
CA PHE A 309 1.30 14.99 3.88
C PHE A 309 0.19 14.02 3.48
N PHE A 310 -1.05 14.45 3.66
CA PHE A 310 -2.23 13.69 3.27
C PHE A 310 -2.84 14.28 2.00
N PRO A 311 -3.58 13.50 1.21
CA PRO A 311 -4.29 14.03 0.05
C PRO A 311 -5.17 15.23 0.44
N PRO A 312 -4.95 16.43 -0.15
CA PRO A 312 -5.76 17.61 0.12
C PRO A 312 -7.28 17.39 0.04
N LYS A 313 -7.77 16.57 -0.90
CA LYS A 313 -9.21 16.23 -1.00
C LYS A 313 -9.80 15.55 0.23
N TRP A 314 -8.98 15.02 1.13
CA TRP A 314 -9.49 14.49 2.40
C TRP A 314 -9.93 15.58 3.36
N GLY A 315 -9.40 16.80 3.24
CA GLY A 315 -9.68 17.89 4.19
C GLY A 315 -9.21 17.57 5.61
N VAL A 316 -8.15 16.75 5.75
CA VAL A 316 -7.64 16.26 7.04
C VAL A 316 -6.20 16.69 7.24
N GLU A 317 -5.92 17.21 8.43
CA GLU A 317 -4.58 17.57 8.89
C GLU A 317 -3.85 16.35 9.50
N PRO A 318 -2.51 16.32 9.51
CA PRO A 318 -1.70 15.25 10.11
C PRO A 318 -1.68 15.32 11.65
N ILE A 319 -2.87 15.30 12.26
CA ILE A 319 -3.11 15.37 13.70
C ILE A 319 -3.70 14.04 14.16
N PHE A 320 -3.32 13.59 15.34
CA PHE A 320 -3.80 12.34 15.93
C PHE A 320 -4.66 12.58 17.19
N SER A 321 -5.77 11.85 17.33
CA SER A 321 -6.76 12.01 18.42
C SER A 321 -7.27 10.67 18.97
N HIS A 322 -7.95 10.70 20.12
CA HIS A 322 -8.52 9.51 20.80
C HIS A 322 -9.88 9.11 20.22
N SER A 323 -10.67 10.07 19.72
CA SER A 323 -11.89 9.82 18.96
C SER A 323 -11.59 9.79 17.46
N ALA A 324 -12.20 8.83 16.76
CA ALA A 324 -12.19 8.71 15.31
C ALA A 324 -13.09 9.77 14.66
#